data_AF-A0A0X8HR86-F1
#
_entry.id   AF-A0A0X8HR86-F1
#
_cell.length_a   1.000
_cell.length_b   1.000
_cell.length_c   1.000
_cell.angle_alpha   90.00
_cell.angle_beta   90.00
_cell.angle_gamma   90.00
#
_symmetry.space_group_name_H-M   'P 1'
#
loop_
_entity.id
_entity.type
_entity.pdbx_description
1 polymer ?
#
loop_
_entity_poly.entity_id
_entity_poly.type
_entity_poly.pdbx_seq_one_letter_code
_entity_poly.pdbx_strand_id
1 'polypeptide(L)'
;MTVEYAQEGGYQRTQSVIYQMQETLLNASKDGVNGTDDLQKLAATESSITVNSERVLSYVSKNYGFQRRNLGTLRYSPLRQGRFEGSEKKQELPFPYNYCRAFIPEPFLPRLGTSAINSIITVILTSEDLQIAIEKNQNIRFQNRELWGVDIYTCDSDPLLALVHCGALDFKGSSGTRKRRTPANLENPDNVVSLFDDKPPLHSKSMPGFDLEVQLLMLPPLQRYCSVERYGIKSRAWEVIHDGLSYGIYSIRVNPRAEDAYVES
;
A
#
# COMPACT_ATOMS: atom_id res chain seq x y z
N MET A 1 62.61 -18.87 25.14
CA MET A 1 61.22 -18.85 24.66
C MET A 1 60.80 -17.39 24.63
N THR A 2 60.99 -16.72 23.50
CA THR A 2 60.80 -15.26 23.33
C THR A 2 59.75 -15.06 22.24
N VAL A 3 58.62 -14.47 22.62
CA VAL A 3 57.47 -14.21 21.75
C VAL A 3 57.67 -12.82 21.14
N GLU A 4 57.78 -12.75 19.82
CA GLU A 4 57.92 -11.50 19.07
C GLU A 4 56.58 -10.74 19.00
N TYR A 5 56.64 -9.43 19.31
CA TYR A 5 55.53 -8.49 19.17
C TYR A 5 55.37 -8.06 17.71
N ALA A 6 54.42 -8.64 16.99
CA ALA A 6 54.09 -8.32 15.60
C ALA A 6 52.66 -7.75 15.45
N GLN A 7 52.28 -6.73 16.25
CA GLN A 7 50.93 -6.13 16.18
C GLN A 7 50.87 -4.60 16.01
N GLU A 8 51.98 -3.86 16.08
CA GLU A 8 51.92 -2.38 16.06
C GLU A 8 51.69 -1.76 14.67
N GLY A 9 52.14 -2.41 13.59
CA GLY A 9 52.04 -1.86 12.23
C GLY A 9 50.62 -1.88 11.63
N GLY A 10 49.76 -2.78 12.10
CA GLY A 10 48.36 -2.86 11.64
C GLY A 10 47.49 -1.76 12.26
N TYR A 11 47.68 -1.48 13.55
CA TYR A 11 46.91 -0.48 14.27
C TYR A 11 47.15 0.94 13.74
N GLN A 12 48.40 1.29 13.44
CA GLN A 12 48.75 2.60 12.90
C GLN A 12 48.16 2.83 11.49
N ARG A 13 48.14 1.79 10.64
CA ARG A 13 47.52 1.86 9.31
C ARG A 13 46.01 2.08 9.41
N THR A 14 45.32 1.33 10.26
CA THR A 14 43.87 1.48 10.43
C THR A 14 43.49 2.84 11.03
N GLN A 15 44.27 3.34 11.99
CA GLN A 15 44.07 4.68 12.55
C GLN A 15 44.24 5.77 11.50
N SER A 16 45.29 5.71 10.67
CA SER A 16 45.51 6.70 9.61
C SER A 16 44.36 6.77 8.61
N VAL A 17 43.76 5.62 8.26
CA VAL A 17 42.59 5.54 7.36
C VAL A 17 41.35 6.17 8.00
N ILE A 18 41.13 5.93 9.29
CA ILE A 18 40.00 6.50 10.03
C ILE A 18 40.11 8.03 10.10
N TYR A 19 41.29 8.56 10.41
CA TYR A 19 41.51 10.02 10.44
C TYR A 19 41.33 10.65 9.06
N GLN A 20 41.80 9.99 8.00
CA GLN A 20 41.66 10.48 6.64
C GLN A 20 40.18 10.52 6.22
N MET A 21 39.40 9.49 6.56
CA MET A 21 37.93 9.47 6.35
C MET A 21 37.21 10.58 7.13
N GLN A 22 37.60 10.80 8.39
CA GLN A 22 36.99 11.85 9.21
C GLN A 22 37.26 13.25 8.64
N GLU A 23 38.46 13.54 8.16
CA GLU A 23 38.75 14.80 7.47
C GLU A 23 37.96 14.95 6.18
N THR A 24 37.78 13.86 5.40
CA THR A 24 37.00 13.94 4.16
C THR A 24 35.54 14.29 4.45
N LEU A 25 34.97 13.70 5.52
CA LEU A 25 33.60 13.98 5.96
C LEU A 25 33.45 15.39 6.56
N LEU A 26 34.44 15.86 7.31
CA LEU A 26 34.47 17.23 7.85
C LEU A 26 34.60 18.29 6.76
N ASN A 27 35.41 18.03 5.73
CA ASN A 27 35.57 18.94 4.59
C ASN A 27 34.32 18.94 3.71
N ALA A 28 33.72 17.77 3.43
CA ALA A 28 32.44 17.68 2.74
C ALA A 28 31.30 18.40 3.49
N SER A 29 31.34 18.42 4.82
CA SER A 29 30.36 19.15 5.65
C SER A 29 30.59 20.66 5.66
N LYS A 30 31.84 21.12 5.57
CA LYS A 30 32.18 22.56 5.48
C LYS A 30 31.80 23.16 4.13
N ASP A 31 31.93 22.39 3.05
CA ASP A 31 31.51 22.82 1.71
C ASP A 31 29.98 22.86 1.55
N GLY A 32 29.22 22.30 2.49
CA GLY A 32 27.75 22.28 2.49
C GLY A 32 27.05 23.52 3.08
N VAL A 33 27.79 24.53 3.57
CA VAL A 33 27.18 25.68 4.30
C VAL A 33 26.68 26.81 3.39
N ASN A 34 26.89 26.74 2.06
CA ASN A 34 26.38 27.75 1.10
C ASN A 34 25.23 27.25 0.19
N GLY A 35 24.55 26.16 0.56
CA GLY A 35 23.57 25.48 -0.30
C GLY A 35 22.11 25.52 0.17
N THR A 36 21.65 26.59 0.82
CA THR A 36 20.24 26.68 1.27
C THR A 36 19.22 26.81 0.14
N ASP A 37 19.66 27.05 -1.11
CA ASP A 37 18.80 27.12 -2.30
C ASP A 37 18.65 25.77 -3.05
N ASP A 38 19.58 24.82 -2.89
CA ASP A 38 19.56 23.57 -3.66
C ASP A 38 18.79 22.43 -2.98
N LEU A 39 18.59 22.51 -1.65
CA LEU A 39 17.72 21.57 -0.92
C LEU A 39 16.23 21.75 -1.27
N GLN A 40 15.82 22.95 -1.69
CA GLN A 40 14.46 23.18 -2.20
C GLN A 40 14.31 22.73 -3.66
N LYS A 41 15.39 22.66 -4.45
CA LYS A 41 15.38 22.11 -5.82
C LYS A 41 15.39 20.59 -5.88
N LEU A 42 15.99 19.91 -4.90
CA LEU A 42 16.01 18.43 -4.83
C LEU A 42 14.64 17.84 -4.46
N ALA A 43 13.80 18.58 -3.72
CA ALA A 43 12.41 18.19 -3.45
C ALA A 43 11.48 18.36 -4.68
N ALA A 44 11.92 19.09 -5.71
CA ALA A 44 11.13 19.43 -6.89
C ALA A 44 11.35 18.48 -8.09
N THR A 45 12.05 17.36 -7.90
CA THR A 45 12.27 16.35 -8.94
C THR A 45 11.55 15.04 -8.62
N GLU A 46 10.34 15.08 -8.03
CA GLU A 46 9.40 13.98 -8.21
C GLU A 46 8.88 14.06 -9.64
N SER A 47 9.46 13.27 -10.54
CA SER A 47 8.85 13.04 -11.86
C SER A 47 7.41 12.58 -11.62
N SER A 48 6.44 13.41 -11.98
CA SER A 48 5.03 13.10 -11.75
C SER A 48 4.62 11.97 -12.69
N ILE A 49 4.86 10.72 -12.26
CA ILE A 49 4.50 9.53 -13.02
C ILE A 49 2.99 9.52 -13.18
N THR A 50 2.55 9.85 -14.40
CA THR A 50 1.13 9.90 -14.78
C THR A 50 0.72 8.54 -15.31
N VAL A 51 -0.31 7.95 -14.71
CA VAL A 51 -0.86 6.66 -15.13
C VAL A 51 -2.25 6.89 -15.70
N ASN A 52 -2.48 6.33 -16.90
CA ASN A 52 -3.75 6.42 -17.62
C ASN A 52 -4.39 5.04 -17.75
N SER A 53 -5.48 4.84 -17.01
CA SER A 53 -6.27 3.60 -16.96
C SER A 53 -7.56 3.67 -17.79
N GLU A 54 -7.82 4.79 -18.48
CA GLU A 54 -9.08 5.08 -19.18
C GLU A 54 -9.44 4.03 -20.24
N ARG A 55 -8.45 3.52 -20.98
CA ARG A 55 -8.68 2.49 -22.01
C ARG A 55 -9.21 1.20 -21.43
N VAL A 56 -8.69 0.80 -20.26
CA VAL A 56 -9.13 -0.43 -19.59
C VAL A 56 -10.55 -0.23 -19.04
N LEU A 57 -10.80 0.90 -18.38
CA LEU A 57 -12.10 1.19 -17.79
C LEU A 57 -13.20 1.36 -18.86
N SER A 58 -12.92 2.06 -19.96
CA SER A 58 -13.87 2.20 -21.06
C SER A 58 -14.14 0.88 -21.78
N TYR A 59 -13.11 0.04 -21.96
CA TYR A 59 -13.26 -1.32 -22.47
C TYR A 59 -14.17 -2.16 -21.58
N VAL A 60 -13.98 -2.12 -20.25
CA VAL A 60 -14.80 -2.88 -19.30
C VAL A 60 -16.25 -2.38 -19.28
N SER A 61 -16.45 -1.06 -19.23
CA SER A 61 -17.79 -0.46 -19.28
C SER A 61 -18.56 -0.88 -20.54
N LYS A 62 -17.89 -0.86 -21.71
CA LYS A 62 -18.50 -1.22 -22.99
C LYS A 62 -18.81 -2.71 -23.11
N ASN A 63 -17.88 -3.60 -22.74
CA ASN A 63 -17.99 -5.03 -23.02
C ASN A 63 -18.62 -5.84 -21.88
N TYR A 64 -18.57 -5.32 -20.64
CA TYR A 64 -19.03 -6.00 -19.43
C TYR A 64 -20.08 -5.18 -18.67
N GLY A 65 -20.65 -4.13 -19.28
CA GLY A 65 -21.64 -3.26 -18.64
C GLY A 65 -22.83 -4.01 -18.03
N PHE A 66 -23.33 -5.05 -18.72
CA PHE A 66 -24.43 -5.91 -18.25
C PHE A 66 -24.08 -6.80 -17.05
N GLN A 67 -22.79 -6.96 -16.73
CA GLN A 67 -22.31 -7.79 -15.61
C GLN A 67 -22.11 -7.01 -14.32
N ARG A 68 -22.40 -5.68 -14.32
CA ARG A 68 -22.24 -4.83 -13.15
C ARG A 68 -23.16 -5.29 -12.02
N ARG A 69 -22.57 -5.83 -10.96
CA ARG A 69 -23.27 -6.27 -9.74
C ARG A 69 -22.38 -6.15 -8.51
N ASN A 70 -22.99 -6.18 -7.34
CA ASN A 70 -22.26 -6.29 -6.07
C ASN A 70 -22.08 -7.78 -5.74
N LEU A 71 -20.84 -8.25 -5.58
CA LEU A 71 -20.54 -9.64 -5.20
C LEU A 71 -20.74 -9.90 -3.71
N GLY A 72 -20.69 -8.84 -2.90
CA GLY A 72 -20.88 -8.90 -1.47
C GLY A 72 -19.78 -8.17 -0.70
N THR A 73 -19.79 -8.39 0.60
CA THR A 73 -18.94 -7.70 1.56
C THR A 73 -17.90 -8.65 2.13
N LEU A 74 -16.66 -8.19 2.24
CA LEU A 74 -15.54 -8.88 2.86
C LEU A 74 -15.01 -8.06 4.04
N ARG A 75 -14.82 -8.70 5.18
CA ARG A 75 -14.09 -8.09 6.30
C ARG A 75 -12.60 -8.28 6.09
N TYR A 76 -11.84 -7.19 6.14
CA TYR A 76 -10.39 -7.24 6.02
C TYR A 76 -9.76 -8.05 7.15
N SER A 77 -8.69 -8.76 6.81
CA SER A 77 -7.84 -9.43 7.78
C SER A 77 -6.48 -9.68 7.15
N PRO A 78 -5.36 -9.29 7.80
CA PRO A 78 -4.04 -9.39 7.19
C PRO A 78 -3.61 -10.86 6.97
N LEU A 79 -4.02 -11.77 7.84
CA LEU A 79 -3.57 -13.17 7.85
C LEU A 79 -4.53 -14.14 7.17
N ARG A 80 -5.72 -13.68 6.75
CA ARG A 80 -6.78 -14.54 6.24
C ARG A 80 -7.28 -14.05 4.90
N GLN A 81 -7.62 -15.00 4.03
CA GLN A 81 -8.43 -14.71 2.85
C GLN A 81 -9.82 -14.24 3.29
N GLY A 82 -10.32 -13.19 2.63
CA GLY A 82 -11.67 -12.68 2.78
C GLY A 82 -12.70 -13.74 2.40
N ARG A 83 -13.81 -13.77 3.15
CA ARG A 83 -14.90 -14.71 2.95
C ARG A 83 -16.19 -13.93 2.75
N PHE A 84 -16.96 -14.30 1.72
CA PHE A 84 -18.31 -13.79 1.53
C PHE A 84 -19.25 -14.44 2.55
N GLU A 85 -20.30 -13.72 2.93
CA GLU A 85 -21.37 -14.27 3.77
C GLU A 85 -21.96 -15.52 3.12
N GLY A 86 -22.13 -16.59 3.91
CA GLY A 86 -22.64 -17.87 3.43
C GLY A 86 -21.63 -18.77 2.71
N SER A 87 -20.37 -18.35 2.55
CA SER A 87 -19.32 -19.24 2.02
C SER A 87 -18.94 -20.34 3.00
N GLU A 88 -18.78 -21.56 2.51
CA GLU A 88 -18.38 -22.70 3.33
C GLU A 88 -17.00 -22.47 3.96
N LYS A 89 -16.84 -22.88 5.22
CA LYS A 89 -15.53 -22.86 5.87
C LYS A 89 -14.65 -23.91 5.19
N LYS A 90 -13.69 -23.48 4.38
CA LYS A 90 -12.60 -24.37 3.96
C LYS A 90 -11.95 -24.96 5.20
N GLN A 91 -11.87 -26.28 5.25
CA GLN A 91 -11.19 -27.00 6.32
C GLN A 91 -9.72 -26.61 6.29
N GLU A 92 -9.27 -25.91 7.34
CA GLU A 92 -7.87 -25.53 7.46
C GLU A 92 -7.06 -26.78 7.79
N LEU A 93 -5.91 -26.95 7.13
CA LEU A 93 -5.01 -28.04 7.44
C LEU A 93 -4.57 -27.90 8.92
N PRO A 94 -4.55 -29.00 9.69
CA PRO A 94 -4.10 -28.95 11.06
C PRO A 94 -2.59 -28.67 11.13
N PHE A 95 -2.12 -28.18 12.27
CA PHE A 95 -0.69 -28.16 12.57
C PHE A 95 -0.11 -29.58 12.43
N PRO A 96 1.07 -29.77 11.82
CA PRO A 96 2.06 -28.75 11.38
C PRO A 96 1.89 -28.25 9.93
N TYR A 97 0.91 -28.75 9.19
CA TYR A 97 0.77 -28.49 7.75
C TYR A 97 0.31 -27.06 7.40
N ASN A 98 -0.09 -26.27 8.41
CA ASN A 98 -0.47 -24.87 8.25
C ASN A 98 0.63 -23.86 8.63
N TYR A 99 1.83 -24.30 9.03
CA TYR A 99 2.89 -23.42 9.53
C TYR A 99 3.34 -22.35 8.52
N CYS A 100 3.47 -22.70 7.24
CA CYS A 100 3.90 -21.77 6.19
C CYS A 100 2.91 -20.61 5.96
N ARG A 101 1.62 -20.80 6.29
CA ARG A 101 0.56 -19.80 6.06
C ARG A 101 0.67 -18.58 6.98
N ALA A 102 1.40 -18.72 8.09
CA ALA A 102 1.71 -17.60 8.97
C ALA A 102 2.73 -16.63 8.34
N PHE A 103 3.61 -17.13 7.46
CA PHE A 103 4.66 -16.33 6.80
C PHE A 103 4.28 -15.91 5.38
N ILE A 104 3.50 -16.74 4.69
CA ILE A 104 3.01 -16.52 3.34
C ILE A 104 1.49 -16.70 3.36
N PRO A 105 0.76 -15.70 3.86
CA PRO A 105 -0.69 -15.78 3.92
C PRO A 105 -1.30 -15.76 2.50
N GLU A 106 -2.37 -16.52 2.29
CA GLU A 106 -3.07 -16.54 0.99
C GLU A 106 -3.57 -15.15 0.59
N PRO A 107 -3.65 -14.80 -0.70
CA PRO A 107 -4.24 -13.54 -1.15
C PRO A 107 -5.55 -13.21 -0.43
N PHE A 108 -5.68 -11.94 -0.02
CA PHE A 108 -6.88 -11.49 0.69
C PHE A 108 -8.14 -11.70 -0.15
N LEU A 109 -8.10 -11.36 -1.44
CA LEU A 109 -9.25 -11.59 -2.30
C LEU A 109 -9.42 -13.10 -2.57
N PRO A 110 -10.65 -13.62 -2.49
CA PRO A 110 -10.92 -14.98 -2.91
C PRO A 110 -10.64 -15.13 -4.41
N ARG A 111 -10.34 -16.36 -4.84
CA ARG A 111 -10.20 -16.65 -6.27
C ARG A 111 -11.55 -16.45 -6.96
N LEU A 112 -11.61 -15.48 -7.86
CA LEU A 112 -12.80 -15.13 -8.63
C LEU A 112 -12.59 -15.48 -10.09
N GLY A 113 -13.63 -16.02 -10.74
CA GLY A 113 -13.62 -16.30 -12.17
C GLY A 113 -13.92 -15.07 -13.02
N THR A 114 -13.84 -15.22 -14.34
CA THR A 114 -14.14 -14.14 -15.32
C THR A 114 -15.57 -13.59 -15.23
N SER A 115 -16.51 -14.34 -14.64
CA SER A 115 -17.88 -13.88 -14.36
C SER A 115 -17.99 -12.80 -13.29
N ALA A 116 -16.89 -12.47 -12.62
CA ALA A 116 -16.79 -11.38 -11.66
C ALA A 116 -16.29 -10.08 -12.29
N ILE A 117 -15.92 -10.06 -13.58
CA ILE A 117 -15.46 -8.82 -14.25
C ILE A 117 -16.57 -7.76 -14.22
N ASN A 118 -16.17 -6.50 -14.01
CA ASN A 118 -17.06 -5.36 -13.81
C ASN A 118 -17.97 -5.46 -12.57
N SER A 119 -17.71 -6.39 -11.64
CA SER A 119 -18.45 -6.45 -10.38
C SER A 119 -17.76 -5.64 -9.28
N ILE A 120 -18.52 -5.23 -8.27
CA ILE A 120 -18.02 -4.52 -7.09
C ILE A 120 -17.90 -5.49 -5.92
N ILE A 121 -16.79 -5.40 -5.18
CA ILE A 121 -16.61 -6.03 -3.88
C ILE A 121 -16.45 -4.94 -2.84
N THR A 122 -17.23 -5.01 -1.77
CA THR A 122 -17.09 -4.10 -0.64
C THR A 122 -16.13 -4.70 0.37
N VAL A 123 -15.07 -4.00 0.72
CA VAL A 123 -14.12 -4.40 1.75
C VAL A 123 -14.25 -3.47 2.94
N ILE A 124 -14.53 -4.03 4.12
CA ILE A 124 -14.60 -3.29 5.37
C ILE A 124 -13.27 -3.45 6.09
N LEU A 125 -12.59 -2.33 6.33
CA LEU A 125 -11.39 -2.25 7.17
C LEU A 125 -11.78 -1.58 8.47
N THR A 126 -11.54 -2.24 9.61
CA THR A 126 -11.87 -1.64 10.90
C THR A 126 -10.73 -0.76 11.42
N SER A 127 -11.05 0.16 12.32
CA SER A 127 -10.06 1.00 13.00
C SER A 127 -8.89 0.19 13.59
N GLU A 128 -9.14 -1.00 14.14
CA GLU A 128 -8.10 -1.85 14.71
C GLU A 128 -7.14 -2.38 13.63
N ASP A 129 -7.66 -2.77 12.46
CA ASP A 129 -6.83 -3.25 11.36
C ASP A 129 -5.93 -2.12 10.82
N LEU A 130 -6.47 -0.90 10.74
CA LEU A 130 -5.72 0.30 10.35
C LEU A 130 -4.64 0.64 11.38
N GLN A 131 -4.97 0.60 12.67
CA GLN A 131 -4.03 0.88 13.74
C GLN A 131 -2.88 -0.13 13.77
N ILE A 132 -3.17 -1.43 13.60
CA ILE A 132 -2.14 -2.47 13.51
C ILE A 132 -1.20 -2.22 12.33
N ALA A 133 -1.74 -1.78 11.20
CA ALA A 133 -0.93 -1.47 10.03
C ALA A 133 -0.06 -0.22 10.21
N ILE A 134 -0.61 0.84 10.82
CA ILE A 134 0.06 2.14 11.02
C ILE A 134 1.10 2.08 12.14
N GLU A 135 0.68 1.72 13.35
CA GLU A 135 1.48 1.92 14.56
C GLU A 135 2.49 0.80 14.77
N LYS A 136 2.13 -0.44 14.41
CA LYS A 136 2.92 -1.60 14.80
C LYS A 136 3.87 -2.07 13.72
N ASN A 137 3.73 -1.61 12.46
CA ASN A 137 4.45 -2.16 11.30
C ASN A 137 4.45 -3.71 11.27
N GLN A 138 3.41 -4.30 11.87
CA GLN A 138 3.27 -5.74 12.11
C GLN A 138 2.45 -6.43 11.02
N ASN A 139 1.92 -5.65 10.07
CA ASN A 139 1.19 -6.23 8.96
C ASN A 139 2.18 -6.92 8.01
N ILE A 140 2.13 -8.25 7.99
CA ILE A 140 3.01 -9.08 7.19
C ILE A 140 2.91 -8.78 5.69
N ARG A 141 1.75 -8.29 5.22
CA ARG A 141 1.54 -7.90 3.81
C ARG A 141 2.42 -6.72 3.40
N PHE A 142 2.66 -5.78 4.33
CA PHE A 142 3.60 -4.67 4.13
C PHE A 142 5.04 -5.19 4.03
N GLN A 143 5.42 -6.10 4.92
CA GLN A 143 6.77 -6.70 4.94
C GLN A 143 7.06 -7.51 3.67
N ASN A 144 6.08 -8.29 3.22
CA ASN A 144 6.15 -9.09 2.00
C ASN A 144 6.05 -8.25 0.71
N ARG A 145 5.66 -6.97 0.80
CA ARG A 145 5.37 -6.06 -0.32
C ARG A 145 4.40 -6.70 -1.32
N GLU A 146 3.25 -7.13 -0.81
CA GLU A 146 2.22 -7.80 -1.59
C GLU A 146 1.33 -6.80 -2.33
N LEU A 147 1.96 -6.04 -3.23
CA LEU A 147 1.32 -5.05 -4.06
C LEU A 147 1.94 -5.13 -5.45
N TRP A 148 1.14 -5.40 -6.47
CA TRP A 148 1.58 -5.50 -7.87
C TRP A 148 0.72 -4.60 -8.76
N GLY A 149 1.37 -3.73 -9.53
CA GLY A 149 0.69 -2.76 -10.40
C GLY A 149 0.54 -1.36 -9.80
N VAL A 150 -0.16 -0.51 -10.54
CA VAL A 150 -0.36 0.91 -10.24
C VAL A 150 -1.74 1.32 -10.76
N ASP A 151 -2.56 1.92 -9.89
CA ASP A 151 -3.97 2.27 -10.11
C ASP A 151 -4.91 1.07 -10.35
N ILE A 152 -4.46 0.11 -11.17
CA ILE A 152 -5.01 -1.22 -11.35
C ILE A 152 -3.99 -2.22 -10.78
N TYR A 153 -4.46 -3.04 -9.86
CA TYR A 153 -3.67 -4.01 -9.12
C TYR A 153 -4.10 -5.44 -9.46
N THR A 154 -3.20 -6.41 -9.29
CA THR A 154 -3.57 -7.83 -9.39
C THR A 154 -4.49 -8.24 -8.24
N CYS A 155 -5.31 -9.28 -8.40
CA CYS A 155 -6.11 -9.81 -7.29
C CYS A 155 -5.27 -10.40 -6.14
N ASP A 156 -3.98 -10.63 -6.37
CA ASP A 156 -3.02 -11.02 -5.33
C ASP A 156 -2.59 -9.84 -4.43
N SER A 157 -2.82 -8.61 -4.89
CA SER A 157 -2.42 -7.41 -4.14
C SER A 157 -3.32 -7.16 -2.95
N ASP A 158 -2.72 -6.80 -1.81
CA ASP A 158 -3.45 -6.45 -0.60
C ASP A 158 -4.20 -5.11 -0.74
N PRO A 159 -5.52 -5.05 -0.46
CA PRO A 159 -6.31 -3.82 -0.61
C PRO A 159 -5.86 -2.66 0.29
N LEU A 160 -5.30 -2.94 1.47
CA LEU A 160 -4.81 -1.92 2.37
C LEU A 160 -3.54 -1.26 1.80
N LEU A 161 -2.62 -2.05 1.25
CA LEU A 161 -1.46 -1.50 0.52
C LEU A 161 -1.90 -0.70 -0.72
N ALA A 162 -2.92 -1.18 -1.45
CA ALA A 162 -3.46 -0.47 -2.61
C ALA A 162 -4.05 0.90 -2.23
N LEU A 163 -4.77 0.99 -1.10
CA LEU A 163 -5.30 2.25 -0.56
C LEU A 163 -4.18 3.26 -0.29
N VAL A 164 -3.13 2.83 0.41
CA VAL A 164 -1.97 3.70 0.70
C VAL A 164 -1.29 4.14 -0.59
N HIS A 165 -1.09 3.21 -1.53
CA HIS A 165 -0.43 3.50 -2.79
C HIS A 165 -1.25 4.46 -3.70
N CYS A 166 -2.58 4.48 -3.56
CA CYS A 166 -3.45 5.48 -4.17
C CYS A 166 -3.48 6.83 -3.43
N GLY A 167 -2.84 6.93 -2.26
CA GLY A 167 -2.89 8.12 -1.39
C GLY A 167 -4.21 8.25 -0.64
N ALA A 168 -4.98 7.15 -0.59
CA ALA A 168 -6.19 7.08 0.18
C ALA A 168 -5.91 6.87 1.67
N LEU A 169 -4.68 6.56 2.08
CA LEU A 169 -4.18 6.49 3.44
C LEU A 169 -2.75 7.02 3.45
N ASP A 170 -2.42 7.97 4.33
CA ASP A 170 -1.08 8.53 4.44
C ASP A 170 -0.43 8.11 5.77
N PHE A 171 0.47 7.13 5.70
CA PHE A 171 1.13 6.58 6.89
C PHE A 171 2.42 7.29 7.27
N LYS A 172 3.00 8.10 6.36
CA LYS A 172 4.30 8.75 6.57
C LYS A 172 4.21 10.27 6.62
N GLY A 173 2.99 10.83 6.57
CA GLY A 173 2.78 12.27 6.45
C GLY A 173 3.27 12.83 5.12
N SER A 174 3.30 11.98 4.09
CA SER A 174 3.52 12.39 2.71
C SER A 174 2.28 13.13 2.20
N SER A 175 2.24 14.44 2.49
CA SER A 175 1.21 15.37 2.01
C SER A 175 1.24 15.49 0.48
N GLY A 176 0.76 14.44 -0.21
CA GLY A 176 0.59 14.42 -1.64
C GLY A 176 -0.73 15.10 -2.00
N THR A 177 -0.64 16.23 -2.69
CA THR A 177 -1.79 16.99 -3.21
C THR A 177 -2.43 16.28 -4.41
N ARG A 178 -3.05 15.10 -4.24
CA ARG A 178 -3.63 14.36 -5.38
C ARG A 178 -5.10 13.99 -5.21
N LYS A 179 -5.86 14.38 -6.25
CA LYS A 179 -7.30 14.18 -6.46
C LYS A 179 -7.62 12.84 -7.18
N ARG A 180 -6.88 11.76 -6.93
CA ARG A 180 -7.08 10.48 -7.65
C ARG A 180 -7.00 9.25 -6.74
N ARG A 181 -7.67 9.29 -5.58
CA ARG A 181 -7.66 8.19 -4.61
C ARG A 181 -8.45 6.97 -5.07
N THR A 182 -9.35 7.12 -6.03
CA THR A 182 -10.21 6.06 -6.58
C THR A 182 -10.04 5.94 -8.10
N PRO A 183 -8.86 5.54 -8.59
CA PRO A 183 -8.53 5.63 -10.02
C PRO A 183 -9.31 4.67 -10.91
N ALA A 184 -10.04 3.70 -10.36
CA ALA A 184 -10.91 2.81 -11.13
C ALA A 184 -12.31 3.38 -11.39
N ASN A 185 -12.62 4.53 -10.80
CA ASN A 185 -13.85 5.26 -11.07
C ASN A 185 -13.59 6.31 -12.15
N LEU A 186 -14.10 6.05 -13.34
CA LEU A 186 -13.90 6.91 -14.51
C LEU A 186 -14.64 8.25 -14.39
N GLU A 187 -15.81 8.26 -13.76
CA GLU A 187 -16.66 9.44 -13.61
C GLU A 187 -16.16 10.35 -12.47
N ASN A 188 -15.74 9.74 -11.36
CA ASN A 188 -15.21 10.45 -10.21
C ASN A 188 -13.94 9.74 -9.68
N PRO A 189 -12.74 10.12 -10.17
CA PRO A 189 -11.49 9.48 -9.78
C PRO A 189 -11.05 9.80 -8.33
N ASP A 190 -11.80 10.64 -7.61
CA ASP A 190 -11.59 10.95 -6.19
C ASP A 190 -12.87 10.76 -5.36
N ASN A 191 -13.60 9.68 -5.62
CA ASN A 191 -14.85 9.35 -4.96
C ASN A 191 -14.63 8.90 -3.50
N VAL A 192 -14.32 9.87 -2.65
CA VAL A 192 -14.14 9.70 -1.21
C VAL A 192 -15.27 10.40 -0.49
N VAL A 193 -16.16 9.62 0.12
CA VAL A 193 -17.24 10.13 0.97
C VAL A 193 -16.76 10.08 2.41
N SER A 194 -16.58 11.24 3.01
CA SER A 194 -16.28 11.35 4.44
C SER A 194 -17.51 11.90 5.15
N LEU A 195 -17.86 11.31 6.30
CA LEU A 195 -18.82 11.89 7.22
C LEU A 195 -18.18 12.96 8.13
N PHE A 196 -16.87 13.22 7.98
CA PHE A 196 -16.20 14.36 8.59
C PHE A 196 -16.35 15.57 7.69
N ASP A 197 -16.82 16.70 8.24
CA ASP A 197 -16.84 17.97 7.53
C ASP A 197 -15.39 18.43 7.24
N ASP A 198 -15.11 18.63 5.95
CA ASP A 198 -13.96 19.34 5.37
C ASP A 198 -12.55 18.73 5.36
N LYS A 199 -12.26 17.59 6.01
CA LYS A 199 -11.02 16.83 5.73
C LYS A 199 -11.11 15.40 6.25
N PRO A 200 -10.83 14.38 5.42
CA PRO A 200 -10.63 13.04 5.94
C PRO A 200 -9.49 13.09 6.99
N PRO A 201 -9.66 12.55 8.21
CA PRO A 201 -8.66 12.62 9.28
C PRO A 201 -7.47 11.69 9.05
N LEU A 202 -7.05 11.53 7.80
CA LEU A 202 -6.08 10.53 7.37
C LEU A 202 -4.62 10.95 7.60
N HIS A 203 -4.39 11.95 8.47
CA HIS A 203 -3.08 12.53 8.71
C HIS A 203 -2.73 12.73 10.20
N SER A 204 -3.64 12.43 11.15
CA SER A 204 -3.36 12.66 12.57
C SER A 204 -2.72 11.44 13.23
N LYS A 205 -1.62 11.64 13.95
CA LYS A 205 -0.96 10.65 14.83
C LYS A 205 -1.88 10.06 15.92
N SER A 206 -3.06 10.63 16.10
CA SER A 206 -4.17 10.07 16.86
C SER A 206 -5.33 9.96 15.87
N MET A 207 -5.44 8.79 15.24
CA MET A 207 -6.58 8.50 14.37
C MET A 207 -7.81 8.31 15.27
N PRO A 208 -8.89 9.08 15.12
CA PRO A 208 -10.16 8.70 15.72
C PRO A 208 -10.54 7.32 15.16
N GLY A 209 -11.20 6.50 15.97
CA GLY A 209 -11.67 5.18 15.58
C GLY A 209 -12.65 5.31 14.41
N PHE A 210 -12.18 5.14 13.18
CA PHE A 210 -13.03 5.07 12.01
C PHE A 210 -12.85 3.75 11.29
N ASP A 211 -13.94 3.31 10.68
CA ASP A 211 -13.97 2.16 9.81
C ASP A 211 -14.03 2.65 8.36
N LEU A 212 -13.31 1.97 7.47
CA LEU A 212 -13.33 2.25 6.05
C LEU A 212 -14.16 1.21 5.32
N GLU A 213 -15.10 1.68 4.52
CA GLU A 213 -15.79 0.86 3.53
C GLU A 213 -15.23 1.20 2.15
N VAL A 214 -14.54 0.25 1.54
CA VAL A 214 -13.83 0.44 0.27
C VAL A 214 -14.46 -0.44 -0.78
N GLN A 215 -14.89 0.15 -1.88
CA GLN A 215 -15.41 -0.60 -3.01
C GLN A 215 -14.30 -0.84 -4.03
N LEU A 216 -14.06 -2.11 -4.33
CA LEU A 216 -13.13 -2.57 -5.34
C LEU A 216 -13.91 -2.91 -6.61
N LEU A 217 -13.50 -2.34 -7.74
CA LEU A 217 -13.99 -2.72 -9.05
C LEU A 217 -13.11 -3.84 -9.61
N MET A 218 -13.71 -4.99 -9.88
CA MET A 218 -13.05 -6.11 -10.52
C MET A 218 -12.89 -5.87 -12.02
N LEU A 219 -11.68 -6.14 -12.52
CA LEU A 219 -11.24 -5.85 -13.89
C LEU A 219 -10.62 -7.13 -14.50
N PRO A 220 -10.61 -7.26 -15.84
CA PRO A 220 -9.86 -8.33 -16.50
C PRO A 220 -8.36 -8.19 -16.22
N PRO A 221 -7.59 -9.30 -16.25
CA PRO A 221 -6.14 -9.23 -16.07
C PRO A 221 -5.48 -8.36 -17.13
N LEU A 222 -4.49 -7.58 -16.71
CA LEU A 222 -3.60 -6.87 -17.62
C LEU A 222 -2.52 -7.81 -18.18
N GLN A 223 -2.00 -7.47 -19.36
CA GLN A 223 -0.86 -8.20 -19.94
C GLN A 223 0.42 -8.01 -19.10
N ARG A 224 0.59 -6.82 -18.52
CA ARG A 224 1.72 -6.43 -17.67
C ARG A 224 1.27 -5.44 -16.61
N TYR A 225 1.94 -5.47 -15.47
CA TYR A 225 1.76 -4.54 -14.37
C TYR A 225 3.10 -3.85 -14.09
N CYS A 226 3.10 -2.52 -14.07
CA CYS A 226 4.30 -1.73 -13.80
C CYS A 226 4.58 -1.60 -12.29
N SER A 227 5.85 -1.33 -11.96
CA SER A 227 6.29 -1.00 -10.60
C SER A 227 6.48 0.52 -10.47
N VAL A 228 5.87 1.13 -9.45
CA VAL A 228 6.06 2.55 -9.10
C VAL A 228 6.11 2.69 -7.57
N GLU A 229 6.81 3.70 -7.08
CA GLU A 229 6.81 4.07 -5.67
C GLU A 229 5.91 5.29 -5.46
N ARG A 230 4.94 5.18 -4.53
CA ARG A 230 4.02 6.25 -4.12
C ARG A 230 3.73 6.15 -2.63
N TYR A 231 3.61 7.30 -1.97
CA TYR A 231 3.25 7.40 -0.54
C TYR A 231 4.09 6.47 0.35
N GLY A 232 5.38 6.32 -0.01
CA GLY A 232 6.35 5.51 0.72
C GLY A 232 6.18 4.00 0.59
N ILE A 233 5.41 3.50 -0.39
CA ILE A 233 5.30 2.10 -0.77
C ILE A 233 5.69 1.94 -2.24
N LYS A 234 6.57 0.97 -2.52
CA LYS A 234 6.93 0.55 -3.87
C LYS A 234 6.14 -0.68 -4.30
N SER A 235 5.32 -0.56 -5.35
CA SER A 235 4.64 -1.69 -5.97
C SER A 235 5.60 -2.56 -6.78
N ARG A 236 5.25 -3.82 -7.00
CA ARG A 236 6.01 -4.79 -7.79
C ARG A 236 5.50 -4.84 -9.23
N ALA A 237 6.42 -5.08 -10.15
CA ALA A 237 6.06 -5.37 -11.54
C ALA A 237 5.59 -6.83 -11.68
N TRP A 238 4.79 -7.08 -12.71
CA TRP A 238 4.40 -8.42 -13.13
C TRP A 238 4.39 -8.45 -14.66
N GLU A 239 5.40 -9.09 -15.25
CA GLU A 239 5.74 -8.97 -16.68
C GLU A 239 5.05 -10.01 -17.58
N VAL A 240 4.47 -11.05 -16.98
CA VAL A 240 3.73 -12.13 -17.66
C VAL A 240 2.23 -11.96 -17.46
N ILE A 241 1.42 -12.65 -18.26
CA ILE A 241 -0.04 -12.62 -18.06
C ILE A 241 -0.36 -13.26 -16.70
N HIS A 242 -1.07 -12.52 -15.85
CA HIS A 242 -1.56 -13.00 -14.57
C HIS A 242 -2.79 -13.89 -14.77
N ASP A 243 -2.85 -15.02 -14.05
CA ASP A 243 -3.90 -16.05 -14.16
C ASP A 243 -5.18 -15.72 -13.37
N GLY A 244 -5.17 -14.63 -12.58
CA GLY A 244 -6.32 -14.11 -11.86
C GLY A 244 -6.95 -12.87 -12.51
N LEU A 245 -7.71 -12.12 -11.71
CA LEU A 245 -8.32 -10.86 -12.12
C LEU A 245 -7.41 -9.68 -11.72
N SER A 246 -7.74 -8.51 -12.24
CA SER A 246 -7.28 -7.25 -11.68
C SER A 246 -8.37 -6.63 -10.82
N TYR A 247 -8.03 -5.65 -10.01
CA TYR A 247 -8.98 -4.75 -9.39
C TYR A 247 -8.44 -3.33 -9.34
N GLY A 248 -9.32 -2.37 -9.10
CA GLY A 248 -8.91 -1.03 -8.69
C GLY A 248 -9.94 -0.41 -7.75
N ILE A 249 -9.55 0.69 -7.11
CA ILE A 249 -10.37 1.34 -6.08
C ILE A 249 -11.43 2.21 -6.75
N TYR A 250 -12.70 1.94 -6.45
CA TYR A 250 -13.86 2.57 -7.08
C TYR A 250 -14.50 3.65 -6.19
N SER A 251 -14.64 3.39 -4.89
CA SER A 251 -15.12 4.37 -3.93
C SER A 251 -14.55 4.06 -2.55
N ILE A 252 -14.42 5.11 -1.74
CA ILE A 252 -13.99 5.00 -0.34
C ILE A 252 -15.03 5.76 0.48
N ARG A 253 -15.56 5.10 1.51
CA ARG A 253 -16.44 5.72 2.50
C ARG A 253 -15.77 5.63 3.87
N VAL A 254 -15.67 6.75 4.56
CA VAL A 254 -15.10 6.85 5.90
C VAL A 254 -16.25 6.96 6.90
N ASN A 255 -16.37 5.96 7.78
CA ASN A 255 -17.42 5.88 8.79
C ASN A 255 -16.81 6.08 10.19
N PRO A 256 -17.18 7.13 10.94
CA PRO A 256 -16.72 7.31 12.31
C PRO A 256 -17.35 6.26 13.22
N ARG A 257 -16.61 5.75 14.21
CA ARG A 257 -17.20 5.00 15.32
C ARG A 257 -17.74 5.96 16.38
N ALA A 258 -18.90 5.60 16.92
CA ALA A 258 -19.67 6.43 17.84
C ALA A 258 -18.96 6.74 19.19
N GLU A 259 -17.90 6.03 19.56
CA GLU A 259 -17.20 6.26 20.83
C GLU A 259 -16.41 7.57 20.87
N ASP A 260 -16.03 8.14 19.72
CA ASP A 260 -15.30 9.41 19.61
C ASP A 260 -16.20 10.62 19.31
N ALA A 261 -17.52 10.43 19.18
CA ALA A 261 -18.49 11.51 18.94
C ALA A 261 -18.91 12.26 20.22
N TYR A 262 -18.35 11.90 21.38
CA TYR A 262 -18.70 12.43 22.70
C TYR A 262 -17.62 13.31 23.36
N VAL A 263 -16.64 13.80 22.60
CA VAL A 263 -15.67 14.77 23.12
C VAL A 263 -15.89 16.13 22.48
N GLU A 264 -17.06 16.71 22.72
CA GLU A 264 -17.28 18.15 22.64
C GLU A 264 -18.56 18.49 23.43
N SER A 265 -18.39 18.75 24.72
CA SER A 265 -19.36 19.41 25.61
C SER A 265 -18.64 20.36 26.55
#